data_AF-A0A0S8B1V8-F1
#
_entry.id   AF-A0A0S8B1V8-F1
#
_cell.length_a   1.000
_cell.length_b   1.000
_cell.length_c   1.000
_cell.angle_alpha   90.00
_cell.angle_beta   90.00
_cell.angle_gamma   90.00
#
_symmetry.space_group_name_H-M   'P 1'
#
loop_
_entity.id
_entity.type
_entity.pdbx_description
1 polymer ?
#
loop_
_entity_poly.entity_id
_entity_poly.type
_entity_poly.pdbx_seq_one_letter_code
_entity_poly.pdbx_strand_id
1 'polypeptide(L)'
;HDNLQKVAERIREAAIDLGVKRIVVGECGHAWRVAYSFWNTLIGPFDFLDPRYPVPQHICELTYDLIQRGALTFDKSANDDKVVTFHDSCNVSRGSRMGDAAGGQFAIPRAIIRACVNKFVDMAPETIGETTFCCGGGGGLLTDDLVELRVKGALPRMQALQQVVDDEGVNYLAAICAICKSQFTKVLPYYKHPMDMIGSVHGLVSKAIQLAPKQ
;
A
#
# COMPACT_ATOMS: atom_id res chain seq x y z
N HIS A 1 -2.56 -4.50 -26.80
CA HIS A 1 -1.25 -4.71 -26.16
C HIS A 1 -0.33 -3.50 -26.34
N ASP A 2 -0.32 -2.90 -27.52
CA ASP A 2 0.56 -1.78 -27.91
C ASP A 2 0.50 -0.58 -26.96
N ASN A 3 -0.69 -0.18 -26.50
CA ASN A 3 -0.81 0.97 -25.59
C ASN A 3 -0.18 0.72 -24.23
N LEU A 4 -0.29 -0.50 -23.67
CA LEU A 4 0.33 -0.86 -22.39
C LEU A 4 1.85 -0.84 -22.50
N GLN A 5 2.39 -1.41 -23.58
CA GLN A 5 3.83 -1.39 -23.86
C GLN A 5 4.33 0.04 -24.05
N LYS A 6 3.70 0.84 -24.92
CA LYS A 6 4.08 2.25 -25.17
C LYS A 6 4.10 3.10 -23.90
N VAL A 7 3.14 2.90 -22.99
CA VAL A 7 3.10 3.64 -21.72
C VAL A 7 4.18 3.16 -20.77
N ALA A 8 4.43 1.85 -20.69
CA ALA A 8 5.48 1.30 -19.87
C ALA A 8 6.89 1.70 -20.38
N GLU A 9 7.09 1.78 -21.70
CA GLU A 9 8.38 2.09 -22.33
C GLU A 9 8.90 3.46 -21.89
N ARG A 10 8.00 4.45 -21.74
CA ARG A 10 8.33 5.79 -21.24
C ARG A 10 9.02 5.77 -19.87
N ILE A 11 8.69 4.80 -19.02
CA ILE A 11 9.33 4.64 -17.70
C ILE A 11 10.76 4.14 -17.87
N ARG A 12 10.99 3.19 -18.79
CA ARG A 12 12.32 2.66 -19.10
C ARG A 12 13.21 3.71 -19.76
N GLU A 13 12.71 4.38 -20.78
CA GLU A 13 13.41 5.47 -21.48
C GLU A 13 13.83 6.54 -20.48
N ALA A 14 12.90 7.05 -19.66
CA ALA A 14 13.21 8.04 -18.64
C ALA A 14 14.25 7.55 -17.62
N ALA A 15 14.20 6.28 -17.21
CA ALA A 15 15.17 5.71 -16.28
C ALA A 15 16.59 5.64 -16.88
N ILE A 16 16.70 5.31 -18.17
CA ILE A 16 17.97 5.29 -18.90
C ILE A 16 18.50 6.70 -19.10
N ASP A 17 17.67 7.62 -19.58
CA ASP A 17 18.04 9.01 -19.88
C ASP A 17 18.54 9.76 -18.63
N LEU A 18 17.87 9.53 -17.49
CA LEU A 18 18.25 10.12 -16.21
C LEU A 18 19.42 9.38 -15.54
N GLY A 19 19.84 8.23 -16.05
CA GLY A 19 20.91 7.40 -15.48
C GLY A 19 20.59 6.91 -14.06
N VAL A 20 19.32 6.70 -13.72
CA VAL A 20 18.93 6.33 -12.36
C VAL A 20 19.42 4.93 -12.01
N LYS A 21 19.66 4.70 -10.72
CA LYS A 21 20.06 3.39 -10.20
C LYS A 21 18.91 2.58 -9.62
N ARG A 22 17.78 3.21 -9.34
CA ARG A 22 16.60 2.59 -8.73
C ARG A 22 15.33 3.19 -9.30
N ILE A 23 14.32 2.36 -9.51
CA ILE A 23 12.93 2.77 -9.78
C ILE A 23 12.11 2.34 -8.58
N VAL A 24 11.56 3.31 -7.85
CA VAL A 24 10.75 3.06 -6.65
C VAL A 24 9.29 3.40 -6.94
N VAL A 25 8.46 2.38 -6.96
CA VAL A 25 7.01 2.51 -7.17
C VAL A 25 6.36 2.87 -5.84
N GLY A 26 5.64 4.00 -5.83
CA GLY A 26 4.90 4.47 -4.67
C GLY A 26 3.71 3.57 -4.31
N GLU A 27 2.94 4.00 -3.30
CA GLU A 27 1.77 3.27 -2.82
C GLU A 27 0.59 3.28 -3.81
N CYS A 28 0.66 2.39 -4.79
CA CYS A 28 -0.46 2.07 -5.65
C CYS A 28 -0.37 0.61 -6.05
N GLY A 29 -1.22 -0.25 -5.48
CA GLY A 29 -1.25 -1.67 -5.83
C GLY A 29 -1.46 -1.93 -7.33
N HIS A 30 -2.15 -1.03 -8.03
CA HIS A 30 -2.34 -1.13 -9.48
C HIS A 30 -1.03 -0.88 -10.24
N ALA A 31 -0.32 0.20 -9.91
CA ALA A 31 0.98 0.49 -10.49
C ALA A 31 2.01 -0.60 -10.12
N TRP A 32 2.00 -1.05 -8.87
CA TRP A 32 2.90 -2.10 -8.40
C TRP A 32 2.66 -3.42 -9.10
N ARG A 33 1.41 -3.85 -9.27
CA ARG A 33 1.10 -5.07 -10.03
C ARG A 33 1.59 -4.97 -11.47
N VAL A 34 1.46 -3.79 -12.10
CA VAL A 34 1.99 -3.61 -13.45
C VAL A 34 3.52 -3.70 -13.47
N ALA A 35 4.16 -3.04 -12.51
CA ALA A 35 5.61 -3.05 -12.37
C ALA A 35 6.19 -4.44 -12.12
N TYR A 36 5.64 -5.12 -11.11
CA TYR A 36 6.09 -6.43 -10.66
C TYR A 36 5.78 -7.53 -11.69
N SER A 37 4.55 -7.57 -12.24
CA SER A 37 4.09 -8.71 -13.02
C SER A 37 4.27 -8.54 -14.53
N PHE A 38 4.40 -7.32 -15.05
CA PHE A 38 4.33 -7.08 -16.50
C PHE A 38 5.50 -6.31 -17.12
N TRP A 39 6.24 -5.47 -16.38
CA TRP A 39 7.29 -4.66 -17.04
C TRP A 39 8.35 -5.50 -17.75
N ASN A 40 8.91 -6.54 -17.11
CA ASN A 40 9.94 -7.37 -17.77
C ASN A 40 9.44 -7.99 -19.08
N THR A 41 8.16 -8.37 -19.14
CA THR A 41 7.53 -8.93 -20.35
C THR A 41 7.23 -7.86 -21.38
N LEU A 42 6.75 -6.68 -20.96
CA LEU A 42 6.31 -5.62 -21.86
C LEU A 42 7.49 -4.86 -22.47
N ILE A 43 8.50 -4.56 -21.66
CA ILE A 43 9.54 -3.57 -21.97
C ILE A 43 10.94 -4.09 -21.61
N GLY A 44 11.11 -5.39 -21.41
CA GLY A 44 12.39 -6.01 -21.07
C GLY A 44 12.85 -5.79 -19.63
N PRO A 45 13.89 -6.53 -19.19
CA PRO A 45 14.42 -6.40 -17.85
C PRO A 45 15.17 -5.07 -17.64
N PHE A 46 15.20 -4.62 -16.39
CA PHE A 46 15.89 -3.39 -15.98
C PHE A 46 17.32 -3.68 -15.48
N ASP A 47 18.13 -4.39 -16.27
CA ASP A 47 19.48 -4.84 -15.89
C ASP A 47 20.48 -3.69 -15.63
N PHE A 48 20.13 -2.46 -16.04
CA PHE A 48 20.92 -1.25 -15.79
C PHE A 48 20.71 -0.65 -14.39
N LEU A 49 19.71 -1.12 -13.63
CA LEU A 49 19.48 -0.73 -12.24
C LEU A 49 20.43 -1.48 -11.29
N ASP A 50 20.61 -0.95 -10.09
CA ASP A 50 21.50 -1.51 -9.08
C ASP A 50 20.94 -2.83 -8.51
N PRO A 51 21.58 -3.99 -8.76
CA PRO A 51 21.06 -5.30 -8.37
C PRO A 51 21.12 -5.55 -6.86
N ARG A 52 21.71 -4.65 -6.07
CA ARG A 52 21.71 -4.74 -4.60
C ARG A 52 20.34 -4.47 -3.98
N TYR A 53 19.39 -3.95 -4.76
CA TYR A 53 18.03 -3.66 -4.34
C TYR A 53 17.02 -4.43 -5.20
N PRO A 54 15.78 -4.65 -4.73
CA PRO A 54 14.72 -5.20 -5.57
C PRO A 54 14.51 -4.38 -6.84
N VAL A 55 14.31 -5.06 -7.98
CA VAL A 55 14.16 -4.43 -9.30
C VAL A 55 12.88 -4.93 -9.99
N PRO A 56 11.88 -4.06 -10.22
CA PRO A 56 11.71 -2.72 -9.63
C PRO A 56 11.45 -2.81 -8.12
N GLN A 57 11.51 -1.68 -7.41
CA GLN A 57 11.32 -1.65 -5.96
C GLN A 57 9.97 -1.03 -5.57
N HIS A 58 9.27 -1.61 -4.61
CA HIS A 58 8.12 -0.98 -3.96
C HIS A 58 8.59 -0.06 -2.83
N ILE A 59 7.90 1.05 -2.60
CA ILE A 59 8.25 2.02 -1.56
C ILE A 59 8.30 1.39 -0.15
N CYS A 60 7.45 0.40 0.14
CA CYS A 60 7.51 -0.34 1.40
C CYS A 60 8.82 -1.15 1.53
N GLU A 61 9.37 -1.71 0.45
CA GLU A 61 10.66 -2.42 0.52
C GLU A 61 11.79 -1.45 0.83
N LEU A 62 11.78 -0.27 0.22
CA LEU A 62 12.75 0.79 0.52
C LEU A 62 12.67 1.20 2.00
N THR A 63 11.48 1.52 2.47
CA THR A 63 11.28 1.95 3.86
C THR A 63 11.65 0.84 4.84
N TYR A 64 11.26 -0.40 4.57
CA TYR A 64 11.58 -1.53 5.42
C TYR A 64 13.09 -1.81 5.50
N ASP A 65 13.81 -1.77 4.38
CA ASP A 65 15.27 -1.85 4.35
C ASP A 65 15.92 -0.76 5.23
N LEU A 66 15.47 0.49 5.11
CA LEU A 66 15.96 1.59 5.93
C LEU A 66 15.69 1.39 7.44
N ILE A 67 14.56 0.78 7.79
CA ILE A 67 14.23 0.41 9.18
C ILE A 67 15.17 -0.69 9.66
N GLN A 68 15.36 -1.76 8.89
CA GLN A 68 16.22 -2.89 9.25
C GLN A 68 17.68 -2.47 9.45
N ARG A 69 18.16 -1.53 8.63
CA ARG A 69 19.51 -0.96 8.78
C ARG A 69 19.64 0.07 9.92
N GLY A 70 18.56 0.36 10.64
CA GLY A 70 18.53 1.37 11.69
C GLY A 70 18.77 2.79 11.17
N ALA A 71 18.55 3.04 9.88
CA ALA A 71 18.74 4.34 9.25
C ALA A 71 17.62 5.34 9.59
N LEU A 72 16.46 4.85 10.01
CA LEU A 72 15.33 5.68 10.43
C LEU A 72 15.16 5.67 11.95
N THR A 73 14.74 6.80 12.49
CA THR A 73 14.32 6.95 13.89
C THR A 73 12.87 7.43 13.90
N PHE A 74 12.05 6.86 14.77
CA PHE A 74 10.63 7.18 14.86
C PHE A 74 10.23 7.58 16.26
N ASP A 75 9.46 8.67 16.35
CA ASP A 75 8.62 8.96 17.49
C ASP A 75 7.22 8.39 17.24
N LYS A 76 6.95 7.23 17.83
CA LYS A 76 5.66 6.56 17.70
C LYS A 76 4.52 7.36 18.35
N SER A 77 4.83 8.19 19.35
CA SER A 77 3.82 8.96 20.09
C SER A 77 3.09 9.96 19.18
N ALA A 78 3.73 10.37 18.08
CA ALA A 78 3.11 11.17 17.04
C ALA A 78 1.86 10.51 16.43
N ASN A 79 1.68 9.19 16.56
CA ASN A 79 0.49 8.46 16.10
C ASN A 79 -0.41 7.94 17.24
N ASP A 80 -0.26 8.40 18.49
CA ASP A 80 -1.05 7.90 19.64
C ASP A 80 -2.54 8.23 19.58
N ASP A 81 -2.91 9.21 18.74
CA ASP A 81 -4.28 9.52 18.35
C ASP A 81 -4.94 8.39 17.54
N LYS A 82 -4.17 7.40 17.07
CA LYS A 82 -4.64 6.35 16.16
C LYS A 82 -4.58 4.96 16.78
N VAL A 83 -5.65 4.20 16.58
CA VAL A 83 -5.68 2.74 16.66
C VAL A 83 -5.77 2.24 15.23
N VAL A 84 -4.64 1.73 14.72
CA VAL A 84 -4.47 1.45 13.29
C VAL A 84 -4.84 0.01 12.95
N THR A 85 -5.60 -0.17 11.88
CA THR A 85 -5.71 -1.45 11.16
C THR A 85 -5.21 -1.33 9.73
N PHE A 86 -5.06 -2.45 9.02
CA PHE A 86 -4.49 -2.48 7.67
C PHE A 86 -5.41 -3.16 6.65
N HIS A 87 -5.62 -2.49 5.52
CA HIS A 87 -6.26 -3.06 4.34
C HIS A 87 -5.22 -3.67 3.39
N ASP A 88 -5.14 -5.00 3.38
CA ASP A 88 -4.39 -5.75 2.37
C ASP A 88 -4.97 -5.48 0.97
N SER A 89 -4.29 -4.65 0.19
CA SER A 89 -4.77 -4.20 -1.12
C SER A 89 -4.71 -5.34 -2.13
N CYS A 90 -5.83 -5.68 -2.77
CA CYS A 90 -5.99 -6.90 -3.58
C CYS A 90 -4.95 -7.10 -4.70
N ASN A 91 -4.56 -6.03 -5.42
CA ASN A 91 -3.53 -6.14 -6.46
C ASN A 91 -2.15 -6.48 -5.88
N VAL A 92 -1.87 -6.07 -4.64
CA VAL A 92 -0.64 -6.42 -3.94
C VAL A 92 -0.74 -7.81 -3.34
N SER A 93 -1.81 -8.05 -2.57
CA SER A 93 -2.08 -9.30 -1.85
C SER A 93 -2.15 -10.53 -2.76
N ARG A 94 -2.90 -10.45 -3.87
CA ARG A 94 -3.15 -11.57 -4.79
C ARG A 94 -2.49 -11.43 -6.16
N GLY A 95 -2.18 -10.20 -6.58
CA GLY A 95 -1.72 -9.91 -7.94
C GLY A 95 -0.20 -9.78 -8.10
N SER A 96 0.53 -9.72 -6.98
CA SER A 96 1.98 -9.50 -6.96
C SER A 96 2.60 -10.07 -5.68
N ARG A 97 3.91 -9.89 -5.49
CA ARG A 97 4.59 -10.08 -4.21
C ARG A 97 5.35 -8.81 -3.82
N MET A 98 6.02 -8.87 -2.69
CA MET A 98 6.90 -7.80 -2.18
C MET A 98 7.93 -8.47 -1.28
N GLY A 99 9.17 -8.03 -1.36
CA GLY A 99 10.30 -8.60 -0.64
C GLY A 99 10.87 -9.85 -1.30
N ASP A 100 11.86 -10.41 -0.61
CA ASP A 100 12.60 -11.61 -0.96
C ASP A 100 12.01 -12.91 -0.37
N ALA A 101 11.09 -12.78 0.59
CA ALA A 101 10.44 -13.90 1.27
C ALA A 101 8.98 -14.07 0.87
N ALA A 102 8.49 -15.32 0.93
CA ALA A 102 7.07 -15.62 0.77
C ALA A 102 6.24 -14.87 1.82
N GLY A 103 5.16 -14.22 1.39
CA GLY A 103 4.30 -13.43 2.27
C GLY A 103 4.84 -12.05 2.64
N GLY A 104 5.96 -11.60 2.06
CA GLY A 104 6.49 -10.26 2.32
C GLY A 104 5.51 -9.13 1.98
N GLN A 105 4.60 -9.34 1.02
CA GLN A 105 3.51 -8.40 0.71
C GLN A 105 2.50 -8.18 1.86
N PHE A 106 2.50 -9.09 2.85
CA PHE A 106 1.69 -8.98 4.06
C PHE A 106 2.52 -8.52 5.26
N ALA A 107 3.72 -9.08 5.41
CA ALA A 107 4.60 -8.83 6.56
C ALA A 107 5.26 -7.44 6.51
N ILE A 108 5.77 -7.03 5.35
CA ILE A 108 6.54 -5.78 5.20
C ILE A 108 5.69 -4.54 5.55
N PRO A 109 4.47 -4.34 4.99
CA PRO A 109 3.66 -3.19 5.37
C PRO A 109 3.32 -3.16 6.86
N ARG A 110 3.03 -4.32 7.45
CA ARG A 110 2.72 -4.48 8.88
C ARG A 110 3.91 -4.15 9.77
N ALA A 111 5.13 -4.53 9.37
CA ALA A 111 6.35 -4.22 10.08
C ALA A 111 6.64 -2.72 10.06
N ILE A 112 6.42 -2.05 8.91
CA ILE A 112 6.53 -0.58 8.81
C ILE A 112 5.53 0.10 9.73
N ILE A 113 4.26 -0.32 9.73
CA ILE A 113 3.24 0.25 10.62
C ILE A 113 3.66 0.09 12.08
N ARG A 114 4.06 -1.13 12.51
CA ARG A 114 4.53 -1.38 13.87
C ARG A 114 5.78 -0.59 14.26
N ALA A 115 6.59 -0.17 13.30
CA ALA A 115 7.75 0.68 13.56
C ALA A 115 7.34 2.14 13.85
N CYS A 116 6.21 2.63 13.35
CA CYS A 116 5.78 4.03 13.46
C CYS A 116 4.52 4.28 14.30
N VAL A 117 3.87 3.24 14.83
CA VAL A 117 2.67 3.37 15.69
C VAL A 117 2.76 2.51 16.95
N ASN A 118 2.09 2.96 18.02
CA ASN A 118 1.99 2.21 19.27
C ASN A 118 0.80 1.23 19.29
N LYS A 119 -0.31 1.56 18.62
CA LYS A 119 -1.54 0.76 18.62
C LYS A 119 -1.87 0.26 17.22
N PHE A 120 -1.71 -1.04 17.01
CA PHE A 120 -2.03 -1.70 15.75
C PHE A 120 -2.82 -2.99 15.99
N VAL A 121 -3.90 -3.15 15.24
CA VAL A 121 -4.82 -4.29 15.33
C VAL A 121 -5.10 -4.81 13.92
N ASP A 122 -4.80 -6.07 13.66
CA ASP A 122 -5.22 -6.72 12.42
C ASP A 122 -6.71 -7.07 12.48
N MET A 123 -7.40 -7.01 11.34
CA MET A 123 -8.75 -7.57 11.21
C MET A 123 -8.70 -9.11 11.29
N ALA A 124 -9.87 -9.74 11.45
CA ALA A 124 -10.00 -11.19 11.56
C ALA A 124 -9.24 -11.94 10.44
N PRO A 125 -8.47 -13.00 10.75
CA PRO A 125 -7.55 -13.66 9.81
C PRO A 125 -8.16 -14.07 8.47
N GLU A 126 -9.42 -14.49 8.47
CA GLU A 126 -10.19 -14.89 7.30
C GLU A 126 -10.53 -13.73 6.37
N THR A 127 -10.33 -12.49 6.80
CA THR A 127 -10.64 -11.25 6.06
C THR A 127 -9.40 -10.49 5.59
N ILE A 128 -8.20 -11.00 5.85
CA ILE A 128 -6.90 -10.35 5.54
C ILE A 128 -6.01 -11.28 4.71
N GLY A 129 -4.80 -10.84 4.37
CA GLY A 129 -3.84 -11.66 3.63
C GLY A 129 -4.38 -12.04 2.25
N GLU A 130 -4.27 -13.32 1.88
CA GLU A 130 -4.74 -13.84 0.58
C GLU A 130 -6.27 -13.78 0.43
N THR A 131 -7.01 -13.99 1.53
CA THR A 131 -8.47 -13.97 1.58
C THR A 131 -9.04 -12.55 1.74
N THR A 132 -8.21 -11.51 1.63
CA THR A 132 -8.62 -10.11 1.77
C THR A 132 -9.83 -9.73 0.90
N PHE A 133 -10.80 -9.05 1.51
CA PHE A 133 -11.91 -8.44 0.79
C PHE A 133 -11.49 -7.20 0.00
N CYS A 134 -12.06 -7.05 -1.20
CA CYS A 134 -11.86 -5.91 -2.09
C CYS A 134 -12.40 -4.60 -1.46
N CYS A 135 -11.83 -3.45 -1.83
CA CYS A 135 -12.37 -2.14 -1.48
C CYS A 135 -13.62 -1.75 -2.31
N GLY A 136 -13.91 -2.47 -3.40
CA GLY A 136 -15.02 -2.18 -4.32
C GLY A 136 -14.72 -1.15 -5.43
N GLY A 137 -13.52 -0.56 -5.47
CA GLY A 137 -13.16 0.49 -6.43
C GLY A 137 -12.22 0.09 -7.58
N GLY A 138 -11.68 -1.13 -7.58
CA GLY A 138 -10.76 -1.59 -8.62
C GLY A 138 -11.45 -1.93 -9.95
N GLY A 139 -10.68 -2.30 -10.98
CA GLY A 139 -11.23 -2.89 -12.21
C GLY A 139 -12.04 -1.94 -13.09
N GLY A 140 -11.74 -0.63 -13.05
CA GLY A 140 -12.48 0.38 -13.81
C GLY A 140 -13.74 0.89 -13.12
N LEU A 141 -14.02 0.44 -11.89
CA LEU A 141 -15.22 0.82 -11.16
C LEU A 141 -15.13 2.20 -10.51
N LEU A 142 -13.94 2.80 -10.38
CA LEU A 142 -13.73 4.09 -9.68
C LEU A 142 -14.23 5.31 -10.48
N THR A 143 -15.49 5.29 -10.88
CA THR A 143 -16.25 6.40 -11.46
C THR A 143 -17.41 6.77 -10.55
N ASP A 144 -17.90 8.01 -10.65
CA ASP A 144 -18.97 8.52 -9.80
C ASP A 144 -20.34 7.91 -10.17
N ASP A 145 -20.55 7.51 -11.43
CA ASP A 145 -21.77 6.84 -11.88
C ASP A 145 -21.97 5.45 -11.24
N LEU A 146 -20.90 4.86 -10.69
CA LEU A 146 -20.91 3.52 -10.11
C LEU A 146 -20.85 3.52 -8.58
N VAL A 147 -21.09 4.66 -7.93
CA VAL A 147 -20.99 4.78 -6.45
C VAL A 147 -21.87 3.76 -5.73
N GLU A 148 -23.10 3.52 -6.18
CA GLU A 148 -23.98 2.52 -5.54
C GLU A 148 -23.36 1.10 -5.58
N LEU A 149 -22.84 0.70 -6.75
CA LEU A 149 -22.17 -0.58 -6.93
C LEU A 149 -20.89 -0.67 -6.10
N ARG A 150 -20.10 0.40 -6.07
CA ARG A 150 -18.86 0.52 -5.29
C ARG A 150 -19.13 0.38 -3.79
N VAL A 151 -20.19 1.00 -3.27
CA VAL A 151 -20.63 0.89 -1.88
C VAL A 151 -21.01 -0.55 -1.59
N LYS A 152 -21.94 -1.13 -2.35
CA LYS A 152 -22.37 -2.53 -2.19
C LYS A 152 -21.20 -3.53 -2.26
N GLY A 153 -20.28 -3.33 -3.19
CA GLY A 153 -19.10 -4.19 -3.37
C GLY A 153 -18.09 -4.09 -2.22
N ALA A 154 -18.10 -3.00 -1.45
CA ALA A 154 -17.24 -2.83 -0.28
C ALA A 154 -17.82 -3.48 0.99
N LEU A 155 -19.10 -3.92 0.97
CA LEU A 155 -19.82 -4.40 2.15
C LEU A 155 -19.03 -5.44 2.99
N PRO A 156 -18.44 -6.51 2.42
CA PRO A 156 -17.69 -7.48 3.22
C PRO A 156 -16.48 -6.87 3.94
N ARG A 157 -15.79 -5.90 3.29
CA ARG A 157 -14.68 -5.17 3.91
C ARG A 157 -15.15 -4.23 5.00
N MET A 158 -16.30 -3.58 4.82
CA MET A 158 -16.86 -2.68 5.83
C MET A 158 -17.35 -3.44 7.05
N GLN A 159 -17.89 -4.65 6.89
CA GLN A 159 -18.24 -5.53 8.01
C GLN A 159 -16.99 -5.94 8.82
N ALA A 160 -15.92 -6.36 8.13
CA ALA A 160 -14.65 -6.70 8.79
C ALA A 160 -14.01 -5.49 9.51
N LEU A 161 -14.13 -4.30 8.93
CA LEU A 161 -13.66 -3.07 9.57
C LEU A 161 -14.52 -2.72 10.80
N GLN A 162 -15.84 -2.75 10.68
CA GLN A 162 -16.76 -2.41 11.76
C GLN A 162 -16.52 -3.27 13.00
N GLN A 163 -16.23 -4.56 12.82
CA GLN A 163 -15.91 -5.45 13.94
C GLN A 163 -14.72 -4.94 14.77
N VAL A 164 -13.60 -4.58 14.14
CA VAL A 164 -12.44 -4.05 14.88
C VAL A 164 -12.63 -2.60 15.36
N VAL A 165 -13.55 -1.84 14.76
CA VAL A 165 -13.96 -0.55 15.31
C VAL A 165 -14.69 -0.76 16.64
N ASP A 166 -15.61 -1.72 16.70
CA ASP A 166 -16.43 -1.99 17.88
C ASP A 166 -15.64 -2.71 18.99
N ASP A 167 -14.85 -3.72 18.62
CA ASP A 167 -14.15 -4.58 19.59
C ASP A 167 -12.87 -3.93 20.13
N GLU A 168 -12.15 -3.18 19.28
CA GLU A 168 -10.77 -2.75 19.54
C GLU A 168 -10.59 -1.22 19.44
N GLY A 169 -11.66 -0.48 19.12
CA GLY A 169 -11.63 0.98 19.01
C GLY A 169 -10.79 1.48 17.82
N VAL A 170 -10.66 0.69 16.76
CA VAL A 170 -9.95 1.09 15.53
C VAL A 170 -10.55 2.39 14.99
N ASN A 171 -9.68 3.38 14.72
CA ASN A 171 -10.08 4.67 14.18
C ASN A 171 -9.28 5.08 12.93
N TYR A 172 -8.36 4.23 12.46
CA TYR A 172 -7.55 4.50 11.28
C TYR A 172 -7.31 3.23 10.45
N LEU A 173 -7.70 3.26 9.18
CA LEU A 173 -7.47 2.22 8.18
C LEU A 173 -6.30 2.62 7.29
N ALA A 174 -5.17 1.92 7.40
CA ALA A 174 -4.02 2.14 6.52
C ALA A 174 -4.12 1.27 5.25
N ALA A 175 -3.70 1.81 4.10
CA ALA A 175 -3.63 1.07 2.84
C ALA A 175 -2.43 1.50 1.98
N ILE A 176 -1.89 0.55 1.21
CA ILE A 176 -0.75 0.77 0.28
C ILE A 176 -1.21 0.92 -1.18
N CYS A 177 -2.48 1.27 -1.41
CA CYS A 177 -3.02 1.44 -2.76
C CYS A 177 -3.78 2.76 -2.89
N ALA A 178 -3.32 3.63 -3.80
CA ALA A 178 -3.98 4.88 -4.14
C ALA A 178 -5.48 4.71 -4.45
N ILE A 179 -5.85 3.70 -5.24
CA ILE A 179 -7.25 3.43 -5.58
C ILE A 179 -8.06 2.99 -4.35
N CYS A 180 -7.49 2.16 -3.47
CA CYS A 180 -8.18 1.79 -2.22
C CYS A 180 -8.39 3.02 -1.33
N LYS A 181 -7.39 3.91 -1.25
CA LYS A 181 -7.50 5.18 -0.51
C LYS A 181 -8.63 6.05 -1.08
N SER A 182 -8.60 6.34 -2.38
CA SER A 182 -9.66 7.13 -3.05
C SER A 182 -11.05 6.51 -2.92
N GLN A 183 -11.14 5.18 -2.98
CA GLN A 183 -12.39 4.46 -2.82
C GLN A 183 -12.96 4.59 -1.40
N PHE A 184 -12.16 4.29 -0.37
CA PHE A 184 -12.65 4.36 1.01
C PHE A 184 -12.97 5.78 1.44
N THR A 185 -12.26 6.81 0.96
CA THR A 185 -12.62 8.22 1.25
C THR A 185 -14.06 8.54 0.86
N LYS A 186 -14.58 7.90 -0.20
CA LYS A 186 -15.98 8.06 -0.63
C LYS A 186 -16.93 7.06 0.02
N VAL A 187 -16.50 5.82 0.26
CA VAL A 187 -17.38 4.75 0.75
C VAL A 187 -17.57 4.76 2.26
N LEU A 188 -16.53 5.09 3.05
CA LEU A 188 -16.61 5.10 4.52
C LEU A 188 -17.81 5.91 5.07
N PRO A 189 -18.14 7.11 4.54
CA PRO A 189 -19.31 7.87 4.99
C PRO A 189 -20.65 7.14 4.80
N TYR A 190 -20.82 6.33 3.75
CA TYR A 190 -22.04 5.53 3.55
C TYR A 190 -22.23 4.46 4.63
N TYR A 191 -21.12 4.06 5.27
CA TYR A 191 -21.08 3.13 6.40
C TYR A 191 -20.92 3.85 7.74
N LYS A 192 -21.18 5.17 7.81
CA LYS A 192 -21.12 6.00 9.02
C LYS A 192 -19.73 6.10 9.66
N HIS A 193 -18.66 5.84 8.91
CA HIS A 193 -17.29 6.13 9.30
C HIS A 193 -16.83 7.49 8.73
N PRO A 194 -15.94 8.21 9.42
CA PRO A 194 -15.45 9.48 8.92
C PRO A 194 -14.54 9.27 7.71
N MET A 195 -14.55 10.23 6.77
CA MET A 195 -13.85 10.09 5.48
C MET A 195 -12.32 10.06 5.60
N ASP A 196 -11.78 10.60 6.69
CA ASP A 196 -10.36 10.71 7.02
C ASP A 196 -9.84 9.53 7.84
N MET A 197 -10.70 8.55 8.17
CA MET A 197 -10.28 7.28 8.76
C MET A 197 -9.31 6.51 7.85
N ILE A 198 -9.36 6.70 6.52
CA ILE A 198 -8.44 6.05 5.58
C ILE A 198 -7.17 6.88 5.32
N GLY A 199 -6.02 6.22 5.32
CA GLY A 199 -4.78 6.85 4.86
C GLY A 199 -3.70 5.89 4.39
N SER A 200 -2.51 6.44 4.12
CA SER A 200 -1.33 5.71 3.64
C SER A 200 -0.52 5.13 4.79
N VAL A 201 0.16 4.01 4.54
CA VAL A 201 1.21 3.53 5.46
C VAL A 201 2.32 4.56 5.57
N HIS A 202 2.71 5.19 4.46
CA HIS A 202 3.71 6.25 4.47
C HIS A 202 3.22 7.58 5.07
N GLY A 203 1.90 7.75 5.28
CA GLY A 203 1.36 8.86 6.06
C GLY A 203 1.69 8.69 7.55
N LEU A 204 1.59 7.47 8.08
CA LEU A 204 2.00 7.13 9.44
C LEU A 204 3.51 7.28 9.63
N VAL A 205 4.31 6.83 8.64
CA VAL A 205 5.76 7.04 8.61
C VAL A 205 6.11 8.52 8.63
N SER A 206 5.47 9.32 7.78
CA SER A 206 5.70 10.77 7.70
C SER A 206 5.41 11.48 9.03
N LYS A 207 4.34 11.09 9.74
CA LYS A 207 4.00 11.70 11.04
C LYS A 207 5.01 11.34 12.14
N ALA A 208 5.62 10.16 12.07
CA ALA A 208 6.50 9.64 13.13
C ALA A 208 8.00 9.84 12.88
N ILE A 209 8.44 10.04 11.64
CA ILE A 209 9.87 10.07 11.30
C ILE A 209 10.58 11.29 11.89
N GLN A 210 11.72 11.04 12.54
CA GLN A 210 12.62 12.09 13.03
C GLN A 210 13.76 12.25 12.03
N LEU A 211 13.81 13.42 11.36
CA LEU A 211 14.81 13.74 10.33
C LEU A 211 16.05 14.46 10.87
N ALA A 212 16.08 14.76 12.18
CA ALA A 212 17.26 15.33 12.81
C ALA A 212 18.40 14.29 12.83
N PRO A 213 19.68 14.71 12.71
CA PRO A 213 20.82 13.81 12.88
C PRO A 213 20.74 13.11 14.23
N LYS A 214 21.07 11.82 14.29
CA LYS A 214 21.25 11.12 15.56
C LYS A 214 22.36 11.84 16.35
N GLN A 215 22.05 12.31 17.56
CA GLN A 215 23.04 12.81 18.51
C GLN A 215 23.94 11.68 19.00
#